data_AF-A0A938YSW7-F1
#
_entry.id   AF-A0A938YSW7-F1
#
_cell.length_a   1.000
_cell.length_b   1.000
_cell.length_c   1.000
_cell.angle_alpha   90.00
_cell.angle_beta   90.00
_cell.angle_gamma   90.00
#
_symmetry.space_group_name_H-M   'P 1'
#
loop_
_entity.id
_entity.type
_entity.pdbx_description
1 polymer ?
#
loop_
_entity_poly.entity_id
_entity_poly.type
_entity_poly.pdbx_seq_one_letter_code
_entity_poly.pdbx_strand_id
1 'polypeptide(L)'
;MSERRFLSAPNIIEVFKKRYKIQLSAGTVYPVLYALEKDGKITRLPNRRKKFYVLTNEGKATINNIRENVEELHKIINELVS
;
A
#
# COMPACT_ATOMS: atom_id res chain seq x y z
N MET A 1 4.62 8.80 -21.30
CA MET A 1 3.92 7.65 -20.68
C MET A 1 3.92 7.87 -19.18
N SER A 2 2.76 8.13 -18.57
CA SER A 2 2.64 8.45 -17.14
C SER A 2 2.90 7.19 -16.30
N GLU A 3 3.96 7.19 -15.51
CA GLU A 3 4.47 6.09 -14.66
C GLU A 3 3.56 5.77 -13.44
N ARG A 4 2.28 6.12 -13.49
CA ARG A 4 1.32 5.86 -12.40
C ARG A 4 0.65 4.51 -12.63
N ARG A 5 1.03 3.49 -11.84
CA ARG A 5 0.18 2.38 -11.30
C ARG A 5 0.93 1.12 -10.83
N PHE A 6 2.25 1.12 -10.73
CA PHE A 6 3.00 -0.07 -10.29
C PHE A 6 3.71 0.17 -8.96
N LEU A 7 3.51 -0.74 -8.00
CA LEU A 7 4.18 -0.74 -6.71
C LEU A 7 5.52 -1.47 -6.85
N SER A 8 6.60 -0.88 -6.33
CA SER A 8 7.88 -1.55 -6.17
C SER A 8 8.50 -1.18 -4.83
N ALA A 9 9.30 -2.07 -4.24
CA ALA A 9 9.97 -1.81 -2.96
C ALA A 9 10.77 -0.49 -2.97
N PRO A 10 11.59 -0.18 -4.00
CA PRO A 10 12.28 1.12 -4.07
C PRO A 10 11.33 2.32 -4.05
N ASN A 11 10.20 2.25 -4.77
CA ASN A 11 9.24 3.36 -4.78
C ASN A 11 8.55 3.53 -3.43
N ILE A 12 8.21 2.43 -2.74
CA ILE A 12 7.61 2.48 -1.40
C ILE A 12 8.59 3.13 -0.42
N ILE A 13 9.84 2.69 -0.39
CA ILE A 13 10.88 3.26 0.47
C ILE A 13 11.05 4.76 0.19
N GLU A 14 11.09 5.15 -1.08
CA GLU A 14 11.25 6.55 -1.50
C GLU A 14 10.07 7.42 -1.06
N VAL A 15 8.82 6.94 -1.23
CA VAL A 15 7.61 7.66 -0.81
C VAL A 15 7.60 7.85 0.71
N PHE A 16 7.90 6.81 1.48
CA PHE A 16 7.97 6.90 2.95
C PHE A 16 9.04 7.90 3.41
N LYS A 17 10.23 7.85 2.80
CA LYS A 17 11.30 8.79 3.11
C LYS A 17 10.93 10.24 2.75
N LYS A 18 10.41 10.48 1.55
CA LYS A 18 10.20 11.85 1.05
C LYS A 18 8.95 12.51 1.64
N ARG A 19 7.83 11.78 1.66
CA ARG A 19 6.50 12.31 2.06
C ARG A 19 6.27 12.23 3.55
N TYR A 20 6.62 11.10 4.17
CA TYR A 20 6.32 10.83 5.58
C TYR A 20 7.52 11.03 6.50
N LYS A 21 8.71 11.32 5.94
CA LYS A 21 9.98 11.47 6.68
C LYS A 21 10.35 10.23 7.51
N ILE A 22 9.87 9.06 7.09
CA ILE A 22 10.15 7.77 7.73
C ILE A 22 11.16 6.99 6.87
N GLN A 23 12.24 6.51 7.48
CA GLN A 23 13.19 5.62 6.81
C GLN A 23 12.78 4.16 6.97
N LEU A 24 12.28 3.57 5.89
CA LEU A 24 12.02 2.12 5.84
C LEU A 24 13.23 1.38 5.27
N SER A 25 13.60 0.27 5.91
CA SER A 25 14.63 -0.62 5.40
C SER A 25 14.06 -1.58 4.35
N ALA A 26 14.94 -2.13 3.50
CA ALA A 26 14.57 -3.23 2.62
C ALA A 26 14.04 -4.44 3.41
N GLY A 27 14.63 -4.73 4.57
CA GLY A 27 14.19 -5.80 5.48
C GLY A 27 12.80 -5.60 6.09
N THR A 28 12.25 -4.38 6.01
CA THR A 28 10.87 -4.09 6.41
C THR A 28 9.91 -4.22 5.23
N VAL A 29 10.29 -3.68 4.07
CA VAL A 29 9.39 -3.57 2.91
C VAL A 29 9.21 -4.90 2.17
N TYR A 30 10.28 -5.66 1.97
CA TYR A 30 10.19 -6.91 1.20
C TYR A 30 9.33 -7.99 1.89
N PRO A 31 9.43 -8.22 3.22
CA PRO A 31 8.54 -9.16 3.89
C PRO A 31 7.08 -8.76 3.82
N VAL A 32 6.76 -7.46 3.93
CA VAL A 32 5.37 -6.98 3.81
C VAL A 32 4.84 -7.20 2.39
N LEU A 33 5.63 -6.90 1.36
CA LEU A 33 5.23 -7.19 -0.03
C LEU A 33 5.01 -8.69 -0.26
N TYR A 34 5.87 -9.54 0.31
CA TYR A 34 5.70 -10.99 0.23
C TYR A 34 4.40 -11.45 0.92
N ALA A 35 4.12 -10.94 2.13
CA ALA A 35 2.88 -11.25 2.84
C ALA A 35 1.65 -10.81 2.04
N LEU A 36 1.62 -9.58 1.51
CA LEU A 36 0.51 -9.07 0.70
C LEU A 36 0.30 -9.86 -0.60
N GLU A 37 1.37 -10.37 -1.21
CA GLU A 37 1.29 -11.22 -2.39
C GLU A 37 0.76 -12.61 -2.03
N LYS A 38 1.26 -13.19 -0.94
CA LYS A 38 0.78 -14.48 -0.40
C LYS A 38 -0.70 -14.44 0.00
N ASP A 39 -1.13 -13.33 0.58
CA ASP A 39 -2.51 -13.09 1.01
C ASP A 39 -3.43 -12.63 -0.14
N GLY A 40 -2.94 -12.66 -1.39
CA GLY A 40 -3.75 -12.37 -2.57
C GLY A 40 -4.16 -10.90 -2.72
N LYS A 41 -3.62 -9.98 -1.92
CA LYS A 41 -3.95 -8.54 -1.98
C LYS A 41 -3.24 -7.81 -3.11
N ILE A 42 -2.03 -8.27 -3.45
CA ILE A 42 -1.28 -7.79 -4.62
C ILE A 42 -0.84 -8.98 -5.48
N THR A 43 -0.53 -8.72 -6.73
CA THR A 43 0.07 -9.71 -7.63
C THR A 43 1.22 -9.10 -8.41
N ARG A 44 2.24 -9.92 -8.67
CA ARG A 44 3.43 -9.52 -9.42
C ARG A 44 3.16 -9.53 -10.92
N LEU A 45 3.66 -8.51 -11.61
CA LEU A 45 3.58 -8.46 -13.07
C LEU A 45 4.52 -9.47 -13.73
N PRO A 46 4.06 -10.22 -14.74
CA PRO A 46 4.90 -11.16 -15.48
C PRO A 46 5.97 -10.44 -16.32
N ASN A 47 7.04 -11.17 -16.63
CA ASN A 47 8.08 -10.78 -17.60
C ASN A 47 8.79 -9.44 -17.31
N ARG A 48 8.94 -9.07 -16.04
CA ARG A 48 9.75 -7.91 -15.62
C ARG A 48 10.94 -8.39 -14.76
N ARG A 49 12.17 -8.03 -15.18
CA ARG A 49 13.40 -8.24 -14.40
C ARG A 49 13.30 -7.62 -13.00
N LYS A 50 12.62 -6.46 -12.90
CA LYS A 50 12.30 -5.79 -11.63
C LYS A 50 10.94 -6.25 -11.10
N LYS A 51 10.85 -6.50 -9.79
CA LYS A 51 9.60 -6.82 -9.08
C LYS A 51 8.67 -5.60 -9.08
N PHE A 52 7.57 -5.70 -9.82
CA PHE A 52 6.48 -4.74 -9.83
C PHE A 52 5.19 -5.44 -9.45
N TYR A 53 4.36 -4.75 -8.68
CA TYR A 53 3.12 -5.26 -8.11
C TYR A 53 1.94 -4.39 -8.49
N VAL A 54 0.77 -5.01 -8.63
CA VAL A 54 -0.53 -4.35 -8.79
C VAL A 54 -1.52 -4.89 -7.77
N LEU A 55 -2.50 -4.08 -7.37
CA LEU A 55 -3.60 -4.53 -6.53
C LEU A 55 -4.47 -5.54 -7.26
N THR A 56 -4.83 -6.61 -6.57
CA THR A 56 -5.91 -7.50 -7.00
C THR A 56 -7.27 -6.85 -6.73
N ASN A 57 -8.37 -7.49 -7.18
CA ASN A 57 -9.72 -7.02 -6.82
C ASN A 57 -9.95 -7.07 -5.32
N GLU A 58 -9.46 -8.12 -4.65
CA GLU A 58 -9.52 -8.26 -3.20
C GLU A 58 -8.68 -7.18 -2.48
N GLY A 59 -7.49 -6.86 -3.00
CA GLY A 59 -6.67 -5.77 -2.48
C GLY A 59 -7.36 -4.40 -2.59
N LYS A 60 -8.04 -4.13 -3.71
CA LYS A 60 -8.83 -2.90 -3.88
C LYS A 60 -9.98 -2.83 -2.89
N ALA A 61 -10.75 -3.92 -2.74
CA ALA A 61 -11.84 -3.99 -1.76
C ALA A 61 -11.33 -3.76 -0.33
N THR A 62 -10.19 -4.36 0.02
CA THR A 62 -9.55 -4.19 1.33
C THR A 62 -9.21 -2.71 1.59
N ILE A 63 -8.65 -2.00 0.62
CA ILE A 63 -8.32 -0.57 0.75
C ILE A 63 -9.58 0.29 0.89
N ASN A 64 -10.64 -0.01 0.14
CA ASN A 64 -11.90 0.72 0.23
C ASN A 64 -12.52 0.55 1.63
N ASN A 65 -12.56 -0.67 2.16
CA ASN A 65 -13.06 -0.93 3.51
C ASN A 65 -12.23 -0.19 4.57
N ILE A 66 -10.89 -0.18 4.46
CA ILE A 66 -10.03 0.58 5.37
C ILE A 66 -10.39 2.07 5.30
N ARG A 67 -10.60 2.62 4.11
CA ARG A 67 -10.95 4.02 3.94
C ARG A 67 -12.31 4.35 4.56
N GLU A 68 -13.32 3.52 4.31
CA GLU A 68 -14.66 3.68 4.89
C GLU A 68 -14.60 3.64 6.43
N ASN A 69 -13.88 2.67 7.00
CA ASN A 69 -13.70 2.57 8.44
C ASN A 69 -12.97 3.79 9.04
N VAL A 70 -11.95 4.32 8.37
CA VAL A 70 -11.25 5.53 8.81
C VAL A 70 -12.18 6.74 8.77
N GLU A 71 -12.99 6.88 7.71
CA GLU A 71 -13.99 7.94 7.60
C GLU A 71 -15.05 7.85 8.71
N GLU A 72 -15.50 6.64 9.06
CA GLU A 72 -16.43 6.42 10.17
C GLU A 72 -15.81 6.75 11.53
N LEU A 73 -14.58 6.28 11.79
CA LEU A 73 -13.85 6.61 13.02
C LEU A 73 -13.68 8.12 13.19
N HIS A 74 -13.37 8.84 12.10
CA HIS A 74 -13.26 10.30 12.14
C HIS A 74 -14.60 10.97 12.50
N LYS A 75 -15.73 10.48 12.00
CA LYS A 75 -17.05 11.01 12.37
C LYS A 75 -17.32 10.83 13.86
N ILE A 76 -17.11 9.62 14.37
CA ILE A 76 -17.32 9.28 15.79
C ILE A 76 -16.46 10.19 16.69
N ILE A 77 -15.17 10.36 16.36
CA ILE A 77 -14.28 11.23 17.15
C ILE A 77 -14.77 12.68 17.14
N ASN A 78 -15.22 13.18 15.99
CA ASN A 78 -15.73 14.55 15.89
C ASN A 78 -17.02 14.74 16.70
N GLU A 79 -17.92 13.76 16.75
CA GLU A 79 -19.13 13.80 17.58
C GLU A 79 -18.81 13.82 19.08
N LEU A 80 -17.72 13.19 19.51
CA LEU A 80 -17.31 13.12 20.92
C LEU A 80 -16.56 14.38 21.42
N VAL A 81 -15.93 15.13 20.51
CA VAL A 81 -15.12 16.31 20.84
C VAL A 81 -15.88 17.63 20.59
N SER A 82 -17.03 17.59 19.92
CA SER A 82 -17.92 18.75 19.70
C SER A 82 -18.91 18.95 20.83
#